data_AF-A0AA91KS09-F1
#
_entry.id   AF-A0AA91KS09-F1
#
_cell.length_a   1.000
_cell.length_b   1.000
_cell.length_c   1.000
_cell.angle_alpha   90.00
_cell.angle_beta   90.00
_cell.angle_gamma   90.00
#
_symmetry.space_group_name_H-M   'P 1'
#
loop_
_entity.id
_entity.type
_entity.pdbx_description
1 polymer ?
#
loop_
_entity_poly.entity_id
_entity_poly.type
_entity_poly.pdbx_seq_one_letter_code
_entity_poly.pdbx_strand_id
1 'polypeptide(L)'
;MRHVSGLILSVLFVASSTAHARATSSPFEQARVVQCMLDHTSADDETVFKNLIVAALNDESDSVKSHIVQVSSIMMNLALTKCEVGMSMLADPQFQAAAKIYGQHLGEKLLKKAFDKLN
;
A
#
# COMPACT_ATOMS: atom_id res chain seq x y z
N MET A 1 -38.89 -70.96 9.02
CA MET A 1 -39.81 -69.82 9.25
C MET A 1 -39.62 -69.27 10.66
N ARG A 2 -38.97 -68.11 10.80
CA ARG A 2 -39.31 -67.02 11.74
C ARG A 2 -38.23 -65.93 11.68
N HIS A 3 -38.70 -64.71 11.42
CA HIS A 3 -37.97 -63.45 11.38
C HIS A 3 -37.41 -63.04 12.75
N VAL A 4 -36.50 -62.06 12.74
CA VAL A 4 -36.44 -60.81 13.55
C VAL A 4 -34.97 -60.36 13.51
N SER A 5 -34.64 -59.43 12.62
CA SER A 5 -34.64 -57.98 12.85
C SER A 5 -33.51 -57.50 13.75
N GLY A 6 -32.55 -56.81 13.11
CA GLY A 6 -32.10 -55.49 13.53
C GLY A 6 -31.05 -55.42 14.63
N LEU A 7 -29.85 -54.96 14.26
CA LEU A 7 -29.30 -53.69 14.78
C LEU A 7 -28.01 -53.35 14.01
N ILE A 8 -28.15 -52.51 12.99
CA ILE A 8 -27.03 -51.79 12.38
C ILE A 8 -26.61 -50.73 13.39
N LEU A 9 -25.49 -50.94 14.07
CA LEU A 9 -24.91 -49.96 14.99
C LEU A 9 -24.16 -48.91 14.16
N SER A 10 -24.89 -47.87 13.76
CA SER A 10 -24.33 -46.68 13.11
C SER A 10 -23.44 -45.92 14.11
N VAL A 11 -22.12 -46.11 14.03
CA VAL A 11 -21.16 -45.25 14.71
C VAL A 11 -21.04 -43.96 13.91
N LEU A 12 -21.77 -42.92 14.35
CA LEU A 12 -21.59 -41.56 13.89
C LEU A 12 -20.20 -41.07 14.35
N PHE A 13 -19.19 -41.25 13.50
CA PHE A 13 -17.94 -40.51 13.59
C PHE A 13 -18.27 -39.04 13.26
N VAL A 14 -18.51 -38.23 14.30
CA VAL A 14 -18.48 -36.77 14.16
C VAL A 14 -17.01 -36.40 14.00
N ALA A 15 -16.53 -36.46 12.76
CA ALA A 15 -15.27 -35.86 12.37
C ALA A 15 -15.47 -34.33 12.45
N SER A 16 -15.17 -33.76 13.60
CA SER A 16 -15.08 -32.32 13.82
C SER A 16 -14.01 -31.75 12.89
N SER A 17 -14.42 -31.42 11.66
CA SER A 17 -13.53 -30.85 10.65
C SER A 17 -13.15 -29.45 11.10
N THR A 18 -11.86 -29.29 11.32
CA THR A 18 -11.15 -28.08 11.74
C THR A 18 -11.22 -27.00 10.65
N ALA A 19 -12.30 -26.23 10.62
CA ALA A 19 -12.29 -24.95 9.92
C ALA A 19 -11.63 -23.88 10.81
N HIS A 20 -10.31 -23.98 11.01
CA HIS A 20 -9.54 -22.80 11.37
C HIS A 20 -9.54 -21.88 10.15
N ALA A 21 -10.50 -20.95 10.12
CA ALA A 21 -10.41 -19.78 9.27
C ALA A 21 -9.17 -18.98 9.72
N ARG A 22 -7.99 -19.35 9.20
CA ARG A 22 -6.86 -18.43 9.18
C ARG A 22 -7.34 -17.25 8.35
N ALA A 23 -7.63 -16.12 8.99
CA ALA A 23 -7.66 -14.85 8.32
C ALA A 23 -6.25 -14.57 7.80
N THR A 24 -5.90 -15.15 6.65
CA THR A 24 -4.81 -14.63 5.82
C THR A 24 -5.26 -13.25 5.40
N SER A 25 -4.76 -12.22 6.08
CA SER A 25 -4.77 -10.86 5.56
C SER A 25 -4.29 -10.94 4.11
N SER A 26 -5.04 -10.35 3.19
CA SER A 26 -4.61 -10.26 1.79
C SER A 26 -3.18 -9.73 1.76
N PRO A 27 -2.27 -10.34 0.98
CA PRO A 27 -0.93 -9.81 0.82
C PRO A 27 -0.98 -8.34 0.41
N PHE A 28 -0.01 -7.55 0.89
CA PHE A 28 0.06 -6.13 0.55
C PHE A 28 0.38 -5.99 -0.95
N GLU A 29 -0.59 -5.46 -1.70
CA GLU A 29 -0.50 -5.28 -3.15
C GLU A 29 0.26 -3.99 -3.48
N GLN A 30 1.60 -4.05 -3.43
CA GLN A 30 2.49 -2.90 -3.63
C GLN A 30 2.18 -2.10 -4.89
N ALA A 31 2.05 -2.77 -6.05
CA ALA A 31 1.81 -2.09 -7.32
C ALA A 31 0.47 -1.32 -7.33
N ARG A 32 -0.56 -1.90 -6.70
CA ARG A 32 -1.87 -1.25 -6.56
C ARG A 32 -1.77 0.02 -5.71
N VAL A 33 -1.05 -0.03 -4.59
CA VAL A 33 -0.86 1.12 -3.71
C VAL A 33 -0.09 2.23 -4.40
N VAL A 34 1.01 1.90 -5.10
CA VAL A 34 1.79 2.87 -5.88
C VAL A 34 0.91 3.58 -6.91
N GLN A 35 0.17 2.80 -7.72
CA GLN A 35 -0.67 3.38 -8.76
C GLN A 35 -1.77 4.26 -8.17
N CYS A 36 -2.45 3.78 -7.13
CA CYS A 36 -3.47 4.57 -6.44
C CYS A 36 -2.91 5.91 -5.91
N MET A 37 -1.74 5.89 -5.29
CA MET A 37 -1.13 7.12 -4.79
C MET A 37 -0.82 8.09 -5.94
N LEU A 38 -0.32 7.60 -7.07
CA LEU A 38 -0.07 8.42 -8.26
C LEU A 38 -1.34 9.04 -8.83
N ASP A 39 -2.42 8.27 -8.92
CA ASP A 39 -3.72 8.71 -9.44
C ASP A 39 -4.39 9.77 -8.55
N HIS A 40 -4.12 9.71 -7.24
CA HIS A 40 -4.64 10.67 -6.27
C HIS A 40 -3.68 11.81 -5.90
N THR A 41 -2.48 11.85 -6.49
CA THR A 41 -1.53 12.96 -6.28
C THR A 41 -2.05 14.22 -6.98
N SER A 42 -2.30 15.27 -6.21
CA SER A 42 -2.77 16.55 -6.74
C SER A 42 -1.63 17.42 -7.30
N ALA A 43 -1.98 18.52 -7.96
CA ALA A 43 -1.00 19.50 -8.43
C ALA A 43 -0.25 20.21 -7.27
N ASP A 44 -0.92 20.36 -6.13
CA ASP A 44 -0.32 20.95 -4.92
C ASP A 44 0.68 19.96 -4.30
N ASP A 45 0.33 18.67 -4.25
CA ASP A 45 1.24 17.61 -3.80
C ASP A 45 2.48 17.54 -4.71
N GLU A 46 2.29 17.59 -6.02
CA GLU A 46 3.38 17.68 -7.00
C GLU A 46 4.30 18.89 -6.73
N THR A 47 3.74 20.02 -6.30
CA THR A 47 4.52 21.23 -6.01
C THR A 47 5.40 21.04 -4.77
N VAL A 48 4.87 20.41 -3.72
CA VAL A 48 5.67 20.05 -2.53
C VAL A 48 6.80 19.09 -2.89
N PHE A 49 6.53 18.09 -3.73
CA PHE A 49 7.56 17.18 -4.24
C PHE A 49 8.63 17.89 -5.08
N LYS A 50 8.26 18.84 -5.94
CA LYS A 50 9.23 19.66 -6.69
C LYS A 50 10.13 20.45 -5.76
N ASN A 51 9.57 21.08 -4.73
CA ASN A 51 10.34 21.87 -3.77
C ASN A 51 11.35 21.01 -3.02
N LEU A 52 10.99 19.77 -2.67
CA LEU A 52 11.95 18.81 -2.12
C LEU A 52 13.11 18.54 -3.09
N ILE A 53 12.81 18.25 -4.36
CA ILE A 53 13.83 17.94 -5.37
C ILE A 53 14.75 19.15 -5.59
N VAL A 54 14.20 20.36 -5.72
CA VAL A 54 14.97 21.60 -5.89
C VAL A 54 15.87 21.86 -4.69
N ALA A 55 15.34 21.76 -3.46
CA ALA A 55 16.12 21.94 -2.25
C ALA A 55 17.27 20.92 -2.16
N ALA A 56 17.02 19.66 -2.56
CA ALA A 56 18.04 18.61 -2.57
C ALA A 56 19.13 18.87 -3.63
N LEU A 57 18.75 19.37 -4.81
CA LEU A 57 19.71 19.74 -5.87
C LEU A 57 20.55 20.96 -5.51
N ASN A 58 20.03 21.87 -4.69
CA ASN A 58 20.72 23.07 -4.21
C ASN A 58 21.51 22.85 -2.91
N ASP A 59 21.57 21.62 -2.38
CA ASP A 59 22.21 21.29 -1.09
C ASP A 59 21.64 22.07 0.13
N GLU A 60 20.37 22.49 0.06
CA GLU A 60 19.69 23.25 1.11
C GLU A 60 19.20 22.33 2.25
N SER A 61 20.12 21.81 3.06
CA SER A 61 19.84 20.74 4.04
C SER A 61 18.66 21.00 4.99
N ASP A 62 18.44 22.23 5.44
CA ASP A 62 17.32 22.58 6.32
C ASP A 62 15.98 22.63 5.57
N SER A 63 15.97 23.15 4.34
CA SER A 63 14.81 23.08 3.43
C SER A 63 14.46 21.62 3.13
N VAL A 64 15.46 20.77 2.85
CA VAL A 64 15.28 19.34 2.59
C VAL A 64 14.57 18.65 3.77
N LYS A 65 15.03 18.87 5.00
CA LYS A 65 14.37 18.30 6.20
C LYS A 65 12.91 18.70 6.30
N SER A 66 12.60 19.98 6.11
CA SER A 66 11.23 20.50 6.13
C SER A 66 10.36 19.87 5.05
N HIS A 67 10.88 19.79 3.82
CA HIS A 67 10.13 19.22 2.70
C HIS A 67 9.96 17.70 2.80
N ILE A 68 10.92 16.97 3.37
CA ILE A 68 10.77 15.53 3.66
C ILE A 68 9.59 15.29 4.60
N VAL A 69 9.41 16.11 5.63
CA VAL A 69 8.28 15.98 6.57
C VAL A 69 6.95 16.20 5.83
N GLN A 70 6.88 17.23 4.98
CA GLN A 70 5.67 17.51 4.20
C GLN A 70 5.35 16.39 3.21
N VAL A 71 6.35 15.92 2.46
CA VAL A 71 6.22 14.79 1.54
C VAL A 71 5.77 13.52 2.26
N SER A 72 6.35 13.22 3.43
CA SER A 72 5.97 12.06 4.23
C SER A 72 4.51 12.15 4.67
N SER A 73 4.06 13.34 5.10
CA SER A 73 2.66 13.59 5.47
C SER A 73 1.70 13.37 4.29
N ILE A 74 2.05 13.88 3.09
CA ILE A 74 1.27 13.66 1.86
C ILE A 74 1.16 12.16 1.56
N MET A 75 2.29 11.44 1.59
CA MET A 75 2.32 10.01 1.30
C MET A 75 1.48 9.19 2.29
N MET A 76 1.57 9.50 3.58
CA MET A 76 0.72 8.87 4.60
C MET A 76 -0.76 9.21 4.37
N ASN A 77 -1.09 10.47 4.08
CA ASN A 77 -2.46 10.89 3.84
C ASN A 77 -3.07 10.18 2.61
N LEU A 78 -2.33 10.10 1.50
CA LEU A 78 -2.75 9.36 0.30
C LEU A 78 -2.96 7.88 0.64
N ALA A 79 -1.99 7.26 1.30
CA ALA A 79 -2.06 5.85 1.69
C ALA A 79 -3.30 5.54 2.54
N LEU A 80 -3.50 6.30 3.62
CA LEU A 80 -4.54 6.07 4.61
C LEU A 80 -5.94 6.45 4.12
N THR A 81 -6.06 7.56 3.40
CA THR A 81 -7.38 8.16 3.10
C THR A 81 -7.86 7.91 1.68
N LYS A 82 -6.95 7.58 0.75
CA LYS A 82 -7.28 7.36 -0.66
C LYS A 82 -7.01 5.94 -1.13
N CYS A 83 -6.02 5.26 -0.56
CA CYS A 83 -5.53 3.97 -1.06
C CYS A 83 -5.75 2.80 -0.12
N GLU A 84 -6.61 2.98 0.89
CA GLU A 84 -7.07 1.92 1.79
C GLU A 84 -5.92 1.18 2.52
N VAL A 85 -4.78 1.84 2.68
CA VAL A 85 -3.67 1.31 3.48
C VAL A 85 -4.04 1.47 4.95
N GLY A 86 -4.06 0.36 5.69
CA GLY A 86 -4.31 0.41 7.12
C GLY A 86 -3.16 1.04 7.89
N MET A 87 -3.45 1.73 9.01
CA MET A 87 -2.43 2.37 9.85
C MET A 87 -1.30 1.42 10.29
N SER A 88 -1.65 0.16 10.60
CA SER A 88 -0.67 -0.87 10.97
C SER A 88 0.27 -1.26 9.83
N MET A 89 -0.12 -1.05 8.57
CA MET A 89 0.69 -1.38 7.40
C MET A 89 1.71 -0.30 7.04
N LEU A 90 1.62 0.92 7.62
CA LEU A 90 2.58 1.99 7.29
C LEU A 90 4.01 1.67 7.76
N ALA A 91 4.15 0.89 8.83
CA ALA A 91 5.44 0.40 9.30
C ALA A 91 5.93 -0.85 8.55
N ASP A 92 5.09 -1.41 7.66
CA ASP A 92 5.45 -2.61 6.90
C ASP A 92 6.56 -2.28 5.88
N PRO A 93 7.64 -3.08 5.80
CA PRO A 93 8.69 -2.91 4.80
C PRO A 93 8.16 -2.86 3.36
N GLN A 94 7.07 -3.55 3.06
CA GLN A 94 6.45 -3.54 1.73
C GLN A 94 5.81 -2.18 1.42
N PHE A 95 5.23 -1.50 2.43
CA PHE A 95 4.77 -0.13 2.28
C PHE A 95 5.95 0.83 2.08
N GLN A 96 7.04 0.68 2.83
CA GLN A 96 8.24 1.51 2.65
C GLN A 96 8.85 1.35 1.24
N ALA A 97 8.85 0.13 0.71
CA ALA A 97 9.24 -0.12 -0.67
C ALA A 97 8.26 0.51 -1.68
N ALA A 98 6.94 0.45 -1.43
CA ALA A 98 5.93 1.11 -2.24
C ALA A 98 6.12 2.64 -2.26
N ALA A 99 6.33 3.23 -1.09
CA ALA A 99 6.60 4.64 -0.88
C ALA A 99 7.81 5.11 -1.71
N LYS A 100 8.90 4.32 -1.72
CA LYS A 100 10.08 4.60 -2.56
C LYS A 100 9.76 4.57 -4.04
N ILE A 101 9.07 3.54 -4.52
CA ILE A 101 8.69 3.40 -5.95
C ILE A 101 7.77 4.55 -6.37
N TYR A 102 6.78 4.90 -5.54
CA TYR A 102 5.92 6.05 -5.74
C TYR A 102 6.73 7.35 -5.91
N GLY A 103 7.69 7.62 -5.02
CA GLY A 103 8.56 8.78 -5.12
C GLY A 103 9.39 8.82 -6.40
N GLN A 104 9.87 7.66 -6.86
CA GLN A 104 10.59 7.53 -8.13
C GLN A 104 9.70 7.85 -9.33
N HIS A 105 8.52 7.21 -9.43
CA HIS A 105 7.58 7.45 -10.52
C HIS A 105 7.10 8.91 -10.57
N LEU A 106 6.85 9.51 -9.40
CA LEU A 106 6.48 10.91 -9.32
C LEU A 106 7.62 11.82 -9.78
N GLY A 107 8.86 11.54 -9.35
CA GLY A 107 10.05 12.24 -9.83
C GLY A 107 10.22 12.18 -11.35
N GLU A 108 10.06 11.00 -11.94
CA GLU A 108 10.11 10.79 -13.39
C GLU A 108 9.02 11.59 -14.12
N LYS A 109 7.77 11.55 -13.62
CA LYS A 109 6.65 12.35 -14.14
C LYS A 109 6.97 13.85 -14.12
N LEU A 110 7.54 14.34 -13.02
CA LEU A 110 7.91 15.75 -12.84
C LEU A 110 9.03 16.17 -13.79
N LEU A 111 10.06 15.34 -13.93
CA LEU A 111 11.16 15.56 -14.86
C LEU A 111 10.67 15.56 -16.31
N LYS A 112 9.81 14.61 -16.68
CA LYS A 112 9.16 14.58 -17.99
C LYS A 112 8.39 15.88 -18.27
N LYS A 113 7.55 16.33 -17.32
CA LYS A 113 6.83 17.60 -17.44
C LYS A 113 7.76 18.81 -17.62
N ALA A 114 8.96 18.78 -17.03
CA ALA A 114 9.94 19.84 -17.22
C ALA A 114 10.52 19.82 -18.65
N PHE A 115 10.90 18.65 -19.15
CA PHE A 115 11.39 18.49 -20.53
C PHE A 115 10.33 18.80 -21.59
N ASP A 116 9.07 18.46 -21.34
CA ASP A 116 7.96 18.76 -22.25
C ASP A 116 7.80 20.29 -22.48
N LYS A 117 8.36 21.16 -21.60
CA LYS A 117 8.36 22.63 -21.77
C LYS A 117 9.48 23.16 -22.68
N LEU A 118 10.45 22.34 -23.06
CA LEU A 118 11.53 22.74 -23.96
C LEU A 118 11.14 22.65 -25.44
N ASN A 119 9.94 22.12 -25.74
CA ASN A 119 9.40 21.95 -27.08
C ASN A 119 8.37 23.02 -27.40
#